data_AF-A0A4Y2IDD3-F1
#
_entry.id   AF-A0A4Y2IDD3-F1
#
_cell.length_a   1.000
_cell.length_b   1.000
_cell.length_c   1.000
_cell.angle_alpha   90.00
_cell.angle_beta   90.00
_cell.angle_gamma   90.00
#
_symmetry.space_group_name_H-M   'P 1'
#
loop_
_entity.id
_entity.type
_entity.pdbx_description
1 polymer ?
#
loop_
_entity_poly.entity_id
_entity_poly.type
_entity_poly.pdbx_seq_one_letter_code
_entity_poly.pdbx_strand_id
1 'polypeptide(L)'
;MVWAGIMLDGHTPLHFFERSTVTGVRYRNEILETYVCLFRGAVGPYFILMDDNARPHRAHLVDDFLESEDIRRMDWPIRSSDLNPIEHVRDALLSAI
;
A
#
# COMPACT_ATOMS: atom_id res chain seq x y z
N MET A 1 -9.31 9.78 -5.14
CA MET A 1 -8.27 9.27 -4.21
C MET A 1 -7.09 8.82 -5.06
N VAL A 2 -5.86 9.01 -4.60
CA VAL A 2 -4.65 8.53 -5.28
C VAL A 2 -3.95 7.51 -4.38
N TRP A 3 -3.35 6.49 -4.98
CA TRP A 3 -2.46 5.56 -4.29
C TRP A 3 -1.08 5.59 -4.94
N ALA A 4 -0.06 5.43 -4.11
CA ALA A 4 1.32 5.27 -4.53
C ALA A 4 1.99 4.26 -3.59
N GLY A 5 2.95 3.51 -4.12
CA GLY A 5 3.89 2.72 -3.34
C GLY A 5 5.31 3.19 -3.63
N ILE A 6 6.16 3.13 -2.61
CA ILE A 6 7.58 3.48 -2.70
C ILE A 6 8.42 2.33 -2.15
N MET A 7 9.60 2.14 -2.73
CA MET A 7 10.61 1.18 -2.33
C MET A 7 11.98 1.88 -2.36
N LEU A 8 13.02 1.22 -1.85
CA LEU A 8 14.35 1.82 -1.80
C LEU A 8 14.89 2.18 -3.21
N ASP A 9 14.58 1.36 -4.20
CA ASP A 9 15.09 1.42 -5.56
C ASP A 9 14.05 1.89 -6.60
N GLY A 10 12.86 2.32 -6.16
CA GLY A 10 11.83 2.77 -7.09
C GLY A 10 10.50 3.13 -6.44
N HIS A 11 9.52 3.41 -7.29
CA HIS A 11 8.16 3.70 -6.87
C HIS A 11 7.17 3.14 -7.90
N THR A 12 5.92 2.95 -7.50
CA THR A 12 4.84 2.66 -8.42
C THR A 12 4.46 3.92 -9.20
N PRO A 13 3.84 3.81 -10.38
CA PRO A 13 3.05 4.91 -10.91
C PRO A 13 1.98 5.35 -9.90
N LEU A 14 1.54 6.61 -10.00
CA LEU A 14 0.38 7.09 -9.24
C LEU A 14 -0.88 6.42 -9.79
N HIS A 15 -1.59 5.69 -8.94
CA HIS A 15 -2.86 5.06 -9.27
C HIS A 15 -4.02 5.98 -8.87
N PHE A 16 -4.86 6.35 -9.84
CA PHE A 16 -6.02 7.21 -9.61
C PHE A 16 -7.29 6.38 -9.53
N PHE A 17 -7.94 6.38 -8.37
CA PHE A 17 -9.24 5.77 -8.24
C PHE A 17 -10.31 6.67 -8.87
N GLU A 18 -11.04 6.15 -9.87
CA GLU A 18 -12.11 6.89 -10.57
C GLU A 18 -13.21 7.44 -9.64
N ARG A 19 -13.50 6.74 -8.54
CA ARG A 19 -14.47 7.14 -7.51
C ARG A 19 -13.78 7.43 -6.20
N SER A 20 -14.37 8.36 -5.41
CA SER A 20 -13.80 8.86 -4.15
C SER A 20 -13.64 7.81 -3.05
N THR A 21 -14.49 6.76 -3.04
CA THR A 21 -14.45 5.72 -2.01
C THR A 21 -13.57 4.55 -2.44
N VAL A 22 -12.56 4.25 -1.61
CA VAL A 22 -11.77 3.02 -1.68
C VAL A 22 -12.38 2.00 -0.72
N THR A 23 -12.76 0.84 -1.23
CA THR A 23 -13.25 -0.29 -0.44
C THR A 23 -12.16 -1.37 -0.37
N GLY A 24 -12.27 -2.32 0.56
CA GLY A 24 -11.32 -3.44 0.62
C GLY A 24 -11.23 -4.21 -0.70
N VAL A 25 -12.36 -4.43 -1.38
CA VAL A 25 -12.40 -5.10 -2.70
C VAL A 25 -11.60 -4.33 -3.75
N ARG A 26 -11.78 -3.01 -3.83
CA ARG A 26 -11.04 -2.16 -4.76
C ARG A 26 -9.55 -2.13 -4.41
N TYR A 27 -9.22 -2.02 -3.14
CA TYR A 27 -7.85 -2.06 -2.68
C TYR A 27 -7.17 -3.37 -3.07
N ARG A 28 -7.81 -4.52 -2.85
CA ARG A 28 -7.31 -5.83 -3.29
C ARG A 28 -7.06 -5.85 -4.80
N ASN A 29 -8.08 -5.58 -5.61
CA ASN A 29 -8.02 -5.82 -7.05
C ASN A 29 -7.16 -4.77 -7.79
N GLU A 30 -7.35 -3.49 -7.46
CA GLU A 30 -6.70 -2.38 -8.16
C GLU A 30 -5.29 -2.11 -7.61
N ILE A 31 -5.01 -2.43 -6.34
CA ILE A 31 -3.72 -2.14 -5.72
C ILE A 31 -2.90 -3.41 -5.45
N LEU A 32 -3.42 -4.34 -4.65
CA LEU A 32 -2.62 -5.49 -4.19
C LEU A 32 -2.26 -6.43 -5.35
N GLU A 33 -3.27 -6.85 -6.09
CA GLU A 33 -3.11 -7.77 -7.22
C GLU A 33 -2.28 -7.14 -8.36
N THR A 34 -2.49 -5.85 -8.63
CA THR A 34 -1.84 -5.16 -9.75
C THR A 34 -0.39 -4.77 -9.43
N TYR A 35 -0.14 -4.19 -8.26
CA TYR A 35 1.17 -3.63 -7.92
C TYR A 35 1.89 -4.47 -6.87
N VAL A 36 1.26 -4.77 -5.74
CA VAL A 36 1.97 -5.38 -4.60
C VAL A 36 2.47 -6.79 -4.94
N CYS A 37 1.66 -7.61 -5.62
CA CYS A 37 2.09 -8.94 -6.09
C CYS A 37 3.28 -8.87 -7.07
N LEU A 38 3.28 -7.87 -7.96
CA LEU A 38 4.39 -7.65 -8.90
C LEU A 38 5.71 -7.42 -8.15
N PHE A 39 5.71 -6.53 -7.16
CA PHE A 39 6.91 -6.28 -6.37
C PHE A 39 7.26 -7.43 -5.42
N ARG A 40 6.28 -8.13 -4.86
CA ARG A 40 6.51 -9.37 -4.11
C ARG A 40 7.26 -10.40 -4.96
N GLY A 41 6.89 -10.52 -6.24
CA GLY A 41 7.58 -11.39 -7.19
C GLY A 41 9.01 -10.94 -7.50
N ALA A 42 9.23 -9.63 -7.65
CA ALA A 42 10.54 -9.06 -7.95
C ALA A 42 11.52 -9.10 -6.76
N VAL A 43 11.07 -8.74 -5.56
CA VAL A 43 11.88 -8.68 -4.34
C VAL A 43 12.06 -10.07 -3.71
N GLY A 44 11.06 -10.94 -3.87
CA GLY A 44 11.08 -12.29 -3.30
C GLY A 44 10.71 -12.32 -1.81
N PRO A 45 11.10 -13.37 -1.07
CA PRO A 45 10.54 -13.71 0.25
C PRO A 45 10.82 -12.70 1.36
N TYR A 46 11.73 -11.75 1.11
CA TYR A 46 12.04 -10.65 2.03
C TYR A 46 11.14 -9.43 1.83
N PHE A 47 10.23 -9.45 0.86
CA PHE A 47 9.25 -8.40 0.69
C PHE A 47 8.34 -8.28 1.92
N ILE A 48 8.14 -7.04 2.37
CA ILE A 48 7.23 -6.71 3.46
C ILE A 48 6.35 -5.55 2.99
N LEU A 49 5.04 -5.73 3.04
CA LEU A 49 4.08 -4.68 2.79
C LEU A 49 3.99 -3.76 4.00
N MET A 50 4.22 -2.46 3.78
CA MET A 50 4.01 -1.41 4.78
C MET A 50 2.81 -0.57 4.37
N ASP A 51 1.77 -0.59 5.19
CA ASP A 51 0.56 0.21 5.02
C ASP A 51 0.10 0.79 6.36
N ASP A 52 -0.83 1.75 6.30
CA ASP A 52 -1.52 2.23 7.49
C ASP A 52 -2.68 1.29 7.88
N ASN A 53 -3.24 1.52 9.06
CA ASN A 53 -4.40 0.76 9.55
C ASN A 53 -5.73 1.27 8.97
N ALA A 54 -5.77 1.82 7.75
CA ALA A 54 -7.01 2.27 7.13
C ALA A 54 -7.99 1.10 6.93
N ARG A 55 -9.30 1.39 7.06
CA ARG A 55 -10.36 0.36 6.98
C ARG A 55 -10.29 -0.53 5.73
N PRO A 56 -10.01 -0.02 4.52
CA PRO A 56 -9.86 -0.87 3.34
C PRO A 56 -8.69 -1.84 3.43
N HIS A 57 -7.56 -1.45 4.02
CA HIS A 57 -6.37 -2.27 4.16
C HIS A 57 -6.55 -3.38 5.20
N ARG A 58 -7.43 -3.14 6.19
CA ARG A 58 -7.73 -4.08 7.29
C ARG A 58 -9.06 -4.82 7.09
N ALA A 59 -9.53 -4.93 5.85
CA ALA A 59 -10.68 -5.77 5.53
C ALA A 59 -10.27 -7.24 5.52
N HIS A 60 -11.13 -8.14 6.01
CA HIS A 60 -10.84 -9.59 6.06
C HIS A 60 -10.39 -10.15 4.70
N LEU A 61 -11.05 -9.76 3.62
CA LEU A 61 -10.69 -10.22 2.26
C LEU A 61 -9.28 -9.79 1.82
N VAL A 62 -8.76 -8.70 2.40
CA VAL A 62 -7.41 -8.21 2.14
C VAL A 62 -6.42 -9.06 2.92
N ASP A 63 -6.71 -9.36 4.19
CA ASP A 63 -5.88 -10.23 5.01
C ASP A 63 -5.78 -11.63 4.39
N ASP A 64 -6.91 -12.22 3.99
CA ASP A 64 -6.97 -13.53 3.31
C ASP A 64 -6.12 -13.53 2.02
N PHE A 65 -6.16 -12.43 1.26
CA PHE A 65 -5.40 -12.29 0.01
C PHE A 65 -3.90 -12.18 0.27
N LEU A 66 -3.48 -11.40 1.27
CA LEU A 66 -2.07 -11.27 1.62
C LEU A 66 -1.49 -12.62 2.10
N GLU A 67 -2.27 -13.38 2.87
CA GLU A 67 -1.89 -14.73 3.30
C GLU A 67 -1.76 -15.68 2.11
N SER A 68 -2.71 -15.68 1.16
CA SER A 68 -2.65 -16.56 -0.01
C SER A 68 -1.47 -16.26 -0.94
N GLU A 69 -1.02 -15.01 -0.98
CA GLU A 69 0.10 -14.56 -1.81
C GLU A 69 1.46 -14.61 -1.07
N ASP A 70 1.49 -15.14 0.16
CA ASP A 70 2.70 -15.16 1.02
C ASP A 70 3.34 -13.76 1.16
N ILE A 71 2.49 -12.75 1.35
CA ILE A 71 2.88 -11.36 1.56
C ILE A 71 2.80 -11.06 3.05
N ARG A 72 3.96 -10.87 3.67
CA ARG A 72 4.04 -10.39 5.05
C ARG A 72 3.70 -8.91 5.11
N ARG A 73 2.77 -8.55 5.99
CA ARG A 73 2.47 -7.15 6.32
C ARG A 73 3.14 -6.77 7.63
N MET A 74 3.71 -5.56 7.67
CA MET A 74 4.26 -5.02 8.91
C MET A 74 3.12 -4.59 9.85
N ASP A 75 3.27 -4.92 11.14
CA ASP A 75 2.38 -4.39 12.16
C ASP A 75 2.65 -2.91 12.37
N TRP A 76 1.71 -2.06 11.96
CA TRP A 76 1.85 -0.61 12.05
C TRP A 76 1.27 -0.08 13.37
N PRO A 77 2.03 0.69 14.17
CA PRO A 77 1.51 1.26 15.40
C PRO A 77 0.37 2.24 15.14
N ILE A 78 -0.69 2.16 15.94
CA ILE A 78 -1.85 3.06 15.84
C ILE A 78 -1.39 4.51 16.07
N ARG A 79 -1.74 5.43 15.14
CA ARG A 79 -1.41 6.87 15.15
C ARG A 79 0.08 7.22 14.96
N SER A 80 0.86 6.35 14.32
CA SER A 80 2.26 6.65 13.95
C SER A 80 2.40 7.04 12.48
N SER A 81 1.79 8.18 12.11
CA SER A 81 1.88 8.72 10.75
C SER A 81 3.31 9.17 10.41
N ASP A 82 4.06 9.59 11.43
CA ASP A 82 5.45 10.03 11.40
C ASP A 82 6.44 8.92 11.01
N LEU A 83 6.07 7.66 11.24
CA LEU A 83 6.92 6.52 10.89
C LEU A 83 6.80 6.12 9.42
N ASN A 84 5.80 6.61 8.68
CA ASN A 84 5.51 6.15 7.34
C ASN A 84 6.36 6.94 6.33
N PRO A 85 7.33 6.32 5.63
CA PRO A 85 8.16 7.02 4.66
C PRO A 85 7.34 7.72 3.56
N ILE A 86 6.11 7.24 3.29
CA ILE A 86 5.23 7.86 2.29
C ILE A 86 4.65 9.19 2.75
N GLU A 87 4.52 9.44 4.05
CA GLU A 87 4.04 10.74 4.57
C GLU A 87 5.11 11.82 4.33
N HIS A 88 6.40 11.49 4.44
CA HIS A 88 7.47 12.42 4.03
C HIS A 88 7.42 12.75 2.54
N VAL A 89 7.18 11.75 1.68
CA VAL A 89 7.03 11.98 0.24
C VAL A 89 5.78 12.81 -0.05
N ARG A 90 4.67 12.54 0.66
CA ARG A 90 3.43 13.28 0.55
C ARG A 90 3.59 14.74 0.98
N ASP A 91 4.25 14.99 2.10
CA ASP A 91 4.53 16.34 2.59
C ASP A 91 5.40 17.11 1.59
N ALA A 92 6.43 16.47 1.04
CA ALA A 92 7.24 17.05 -0.01
C ALA A 92 6.40 17.39 -1.26
N LEU A 93 5.51 16.49 -1.70
CA LEU A 93 4.60 16.72 -2.83
C LEU A 93 3.60 17.86 -2.57
N LEU A 94 3.05 17.96 -1.36
CA LEU A 94 2.13 19.03 -0.96
C LEU A 94 2.84 20.38 -0.85
N SER A 95 4.10 20.40 -0.45
CA SER A 95 4.92 21.62 -0.33
C SER A 95 5.44 22.16 -1.67
N ALA A 96 5.37 21.37 -2.74
CA ALA A 96 5.87 21.71 -4.07
C ALA A 96 4.80 22.35 -4.99
N ILE A 97 3.59 22.60 -4.47
CA ILE A 97 2.44 23.20 -5.16
C ILE A 97 2.06 24.50 -4.44
#